data_AF-A0A6L7PYV8-F1
#
_entry.id   AF-A0A6L7PYV8-F1
#
_cell.length_a   1.000
_cell.length_b   1.000
_cell.length_c   1.000
_cell.angle_alpha   90.00
_cell.angle_beta   90.00
_cell.angle_gamma   90.00
#
_symmetry.space_group_name_H-M   'P 1'
#
loop_
_entity.id
_entity.type
_entity.pdbx_description
1 polymer ?
#
loop_
_entity_poly.entity_id
_entity_poly.type
_entity_poly.pdbx_seq_one_letter_code
_entity_poly.pdbx_strand_id
1 'polypeptide(L)' 'MAPIISRNTETITFSLPPPQAQHLRQAAKEEERTVSELLREAIRLYMEEREWRVKERMRRRSRQAEHEDAQGGEFNE' A
#
# COMPACT_ATOMS: atom_id res chain seq x y z
N MET A 1 28.07 26.67 -2.29
CA MET A 1 28.11 25.20 -2.13
C MET A 1 26.67 24.71 -2.18
N ALA A 2 26.29 23.93 -3.19
CA ALA A 2 24.93 23.36 -3.27
C ALA A 2 24.78 22.24 -2.22
N PRO A 3 23.61 22.06 -1.59
CA PRO A 3 23.41 21.00 -0.61
C PRO A 3 23.52 19.64 -1.29
N ILE A 4 24.23 18.73 -0.64
CA ILE A 4 24.34 17.33 -1.05
C ILE A 4 22.96 16.71 -0.84
N ILE A 5 22.23 16.43 -1.91
CA ILE A 5 20.99 15.65 -1.83
C ILE A 5 21.39 14.25 -1.41
N SER A 6 21.29 13.94 -0.12
CA SER A 6 21.51 12.61 0.42
C SER A 6 20.60 11.64 -0.32
N ARG A 7 21.16 10.61 -0.96
CA ARG A 7 20.37 9.55 -1.59
C ARG A 7 19.49 8.90 -0.52
N ASN A 8 18.19 9.18 -0.55
CA ASN A 8 17.21 8.62 0.39
C ASN A 8 16.83 7.20 -0.03
N THR A 9 17.80 6.29 0.02
CA THR A 9 17.60 4.89 -0.34
C THR A 9 18.22 4.01 0.72
N GLU A 10 17.42 3.14 1.32
CA GLU A 10 17.85 2.12 2.28
C GLU A 10 17.84 0.74 1.59
N THR A 11 18.86 -0.07 1.86
CA THR A 11 18.97 -1.43 1.31
C THR A 11 18.34 -2.43 2.27
N ILE A 12 17.40 -3.23 1.77
CA ILE A 12 16.78 -4.32 2.52
C ILE A 12 17.13 -5.67 1.89
N THR A 13 17.25 -6.71 2.72
CA THR A 13 17.47 -8.10 2.29
C THR A 13 16.33 -8.96 2.80
N PHE A 14 15.77 -9.81 1.95
CA PHE A 14 14.70 -10.73 2.31
C PHE A 14 14.89 -12.07 1.59
N SER A 15 14.36 -13.13 2.20
CA SER A 15 14.37 -14.48 1.64
C SER A 15 13.05 -14.75 0.93
N LEU A 16 13.11 -15.41 -0.22
CA LEU A 16 11.94 -15.92 -0.95
C LEU A 16 12.05 -17.43 -1.15
N PRO A 17 10.90 -18.13 -1.21
CA PRO A 17 10.88 -19.49 -1.74
C PRO A 17 11.56 -19.55 -3.12
N PRO A 18 12.37 -20.58 -3.41
CA PRO A 18 13.11 -20.66 -4.67
C PRO A 18 12.25 -20.47 -5.94
N PRO A 19 11.03 -21.05 -6.03
CA PRO A 19 10.16 -20.84 -7.19
C PRO A 19 9.75 -19.37 -7.36
N GLN A 20 9.44 -18.67 -6.27
CA GLN A 20 9.06 -17.25 -6.33
C GLN A 20 10.24 -16.39 -6.78
N ALA A 21 11.45 -16.69 -6.29
CA ALA A 21 12.66 -15.99 -6.72
C ALA A 21 12.95 -16.20 -8.22
N GLN A 22 12.66 -17.39 -8.76
CA GLN A 22 12.77 -17.67 -10.19
C GLN A 22 11.74 -16.87 -10.99
N HIS A 23 10.47 -16.88 -10.59
CA HIS A 23 9.42 -16.12 -11.25
C HIS A 23 9.72 -14.61 -11.25
N LEU A 24 10.18 -14.07 -10.12
CA LEU A 24 10.53 -12.65 -10.02
C LEU A 24 11.68 -12.26 -10.97
N ARG A 25 12.71 -13.12 -11.10
CA ARG A 25 13.81 -12.91 -12.05
C ARG A 25 13.34 -13.00 -13.50
N GLN A 26 12.44 -13.93 -13.79
CA GLN A 26 11.88 -14.09 -15.12
C GLN A 26 11.03 -12.87 -15.52
N ALA A 27 10.13 -12.41 -14.65
CA ALA A 27 9.35 -11.19 -14.87
C ALA A 27 10.25 -9.97 -15.09
N ALA A 28 11.31 -9.81 -14.29
CA ALA A 28 12.27 -8.71 -14.46
C ALA A 28 12.93 -8.75 -15.84
N LYS A 29 13.28 -9.95 -16.33
CA LYS A 29 13.86 -10.14 -17.66
C LYS A 29 12.86 -9.82 -18.78
N GLU A 30 11.62 -10.27 -18.64
CA GLU A 30 10.54 -10.03 -19.63
C GLU A 30 10.16 -8.56 -19.73
N GLU A 31 10.20 -7.84 -18.61
CA GLU A 31 9.88 -6.40 -18.54
C GLU A 31 11.09 -5.49 -18.82
N GLU A 32 12.29 -6.04 -19.09
CA GLU A 32 13.54 -5.27 -19.22
C GLU A 32 13.85 -4.39 -18.00
N ARG A 33 13.52 -4.88 -16.80
CA ARG A 33 13.65 -4.17 -15.52
C ARG A 33 14.56 -4.92 -14.56
N THR A 34 14.97 -4.25 -13.49
CA THR A 34 15.68 -4.87 -12.37
C THR A 34 14.69 -5.45 -11.36
N VAL A 35 15.12 -6.51 -10.65
CA VAL A 35 14.36 -7.09 -9.53
C VAL A 35 14.00 -6.02 -8.48
N SER A 36 14.93 -5.11 -8.18
CA SER A 36 14.70 -4.02 -7.24
C SER A 36 13.62 -3.04 -7.70
N GLU A 37 13.44 -2.83 -9.00
CA GLU A 37 12.36 -1.99 -9.54
C GLU A 37 11.00 -2.67 -9.38
N LEU A 38 10.91 -3.96 -9.71
CA LEU A 38 9.67 -4.72 -9.52
C LEU A 38 9.26 -4.75 -8.05
N LEU A 39 10.22 -4.97 -7.15
CA LEU A 39 9.96 -5.01 -5.72
C LEU A 39 9.53 -3.65 -5.17
N ARG A 40 10.20 -2.57 -5.59
CA ARG A 40 9.77 -1.21 -5.20
C ARG A 40 8.35 -0.92 -5.66
N GLU A 41 7.99 -1.34 -6.87
CA GLU A 41 6.64 -1.14 -7.39
C GLU A 41 5.60 -1.99 -6.65
N ALA A 42 5.90 -3.27 -6.41
CA ALA A 42 5.04 -4.15 -5.63
C ALA A 42 4.80 -3.61 -4.20
N ILE A 43 5.85 -3.09 -3.56
CA ILE A 43 5.75 -2.45 -2.23
C ILE A 43 4.87 -1.21 -2.30
N ARG A 44 5.04 -0.34 -3.31
CA ARG A 44 4.21 0.86 -3.49
C ARG A 44 2.73 0.49 -3.61
N LEU A 45 2.41 -0.44 -4.51
CA LEU A 45 1.04 -0.90 -4.75
C LEU A 45 0.42 -1.49 -3.48
N TYR A 46 1.17 -2.31 -2.74
CA TYR A 46 0.71 -2.89 -1.48
C TYR A 46 0.39 -1.83 -0.41
N MET A 47 1.26 -0.82 -0.29
CA MET A 47 1.06 0.26 0.70
C MET A 47 -0.15 1.13 0.35
N GLU A 48 -0.29 1.53 -0.91
CA GLU A 48 -1.45 2.30 -1.38
C GLU A 48 -2.76 1.56 -1.12
N GLU A 49 -2.81 0.27 -1.46
CA GLU A 49 -4.00 -0.56 -1.24
C GLU A 49 -4.29 -0.75 0.26
N ARG A 50 -3.25 -0.93 1.07
CA ARG A 50 -3.38 -1.00 2.53
C ARG A 50 -3.97 0.28 3.11
N GLU A 51 -3.50 1.44 2.67
CA GLU A 51 -4.05 2.74 3.10
C GLU A 51 -5.49 2.92 2.67
N TRP A 52 -5.82 2.57 1.42
CA TRP A 52 -7.18 2.65 0.90
C TRP A 52 -8.14 1.79 1.74
N ARG A 53 -7.76 0.54 2.05
CA ARG A 53 -8.55 -0.34 2.93
C ARG A 53 -8.78 0.25 4.33
N VAL A 54 -7.81 0.97 4.88
CA VAL A 54 -7.98 1.65 6.17
C VAL A 54 -8.99 2.80 6.05
N LYS A 55 -8.81 3.66 5.04
CA LYS A 55 -9.70 4.80 4.79
C LYS A 55 -11.13 4.36 4.53
N GLU A 56 -11.32 3.29 3.75
CA GLU A 56 -12.64 2.74 3.45
C GLU A 56 -13.33 2.18 4.69
N ARG A 57 -12.61 1.48 5.57
CA ARG A 57 -13.16 1.04 6.87
C ARG A 57 -13.59 2.21 7.74
N MET A 58 -12.81 3.29 7.77
CA MET A 58 -13.18 4.50 8.53
C MET A 58 -14.43 5.15 7.95
N ARG A 59 -14.50 5.34 6.62
CA ARG A 59 -15.67 5.91 5.93
C ARG A 59 -16.95 5.12 6.21
N ARG A 60 -16.87 3.78 6.22
CA ARG A 60 -18.02 2.92 6.55
C ARG A 60 -18.50 3.13 7.98
N ARG A 61 -17.59 3.26 8.95
CA ARG A 61 -17.95 3.55 10.35
C ARG A 61 -18.58 4.93 10.51
N SER A 62 -18.03 5.96 9.86
CA SER A 62 -18.59 7.31 9.92
C SER A 62 -20.00 7.36 9.35
N ARG A 63 -20.26 6.70 8.22
CA ARG A 63 -21.61 6.60 7.63
C ARG A 63 -22.60 5.85 8.53
N GLN A 64 -22.14 4.81 9.23
CA GLN A 64 -22.99 4.08 10.18
C GLN A 64 -23.39 4.96 11.38
N ALA A 65 -22.44 5.71 11.95
CA ALA A 65 -22.73 6.66 13.02
C ALA A 65 -23.69 7.78 12.56
N GLU A 66 -23.47 8.34 11.37
CA GLU A 66 -24.36 9.37 10.80
C GLU A 66 -25.80 8.85 10.57
N HIS A 67 -25.95 7.59 10.18
CA HIS A 67 -27.27 6.97 9.98
C HIS A 67 -27.97 6.61 11.30
N GLU A 68 -27.23 6.25 12.34
CA GLU A 68 -27.76 6.00 13.69
C GLU A 68 -28.22 7.31 14.35
N ASP A 69 -27.44 8.39 14.21
CA ASP A 69 -27.79 9.72 14.74
C ASP A 69 -29.01 10.33 14.03
N ALA A 70 -29.19 10.06 12.72
CA ALA A 70 -30.33 10.56 11.95
C ALA A 70 -31.67 9.88 12.30
N GLN A 71 -31.65 8.66 12.85
CA GLN A 71 -32.87 7.92 13.23
C GLN A 71 -33.26 8.10 14.72
N GLY A 72 -32.34 8.58 15.56
CA GLY A 72 -32.59 8.81 16.99
C GLY A 72 -33.34 10.11 17.31
N GLY A 73 -33.57 10.99 16.33
CA GLY A 73 -34.21 12.31 16.52
C GLY A 73 -35.73 12.33 16.40
N GLU A 74 -36.37 11.24 15.95
CA GLU A 74 -37.82 11.20 15.68
C GLU A 74 -38.66 10.53 16.79
N PHE A 75 -38.21 10.48 18.04
CA PHE A 75 -39.09 10.03 19.15
C PHE A 75 -38.72 10.70 20.48
N ASN A 76 -39.10 11.97 20.63
CA ASN A 76 -39.38 12.52 21.97
C ASN A 76 -40.30 13.74 21.85
N GLU A 77 -41.59 13.54 22.11
CA GLU A 77 -42.61 14.59 22.27
C GLU A 77 -43.24 14.43 23.66
#